data_AF-A0A534YZ07-F1
#
_entry.id   AF-A0A534YZ07-F1
#
_cell.length_a   1.000
_cell.length_b   1.000
_cell.length_c   1.000
_cell.angle_alpha   90.00
_cell.angle_beta   90.00
_cell.angle_gamma   90.00
#
_symmetry.space_group_name_H-M   'P 1'
#
loop_
_entity.id
_entity.type
_entity.pdbx_description
1 polymer ?
#
loop_
_entity_poly.entity_id
_entity_poly.type
_entity_poly.pdbx_seq_one_letter_code
_entity_poly.pdbx_strand_id
1 'polypeptide(L)'
;MQRLTATITSLVLLLGVANYAAAKGGLPPVQPVGGCAKGINLTASPAGKAIAASGKARVRAIPNAGFLNQDFVVEMAAVVPDGTTFMVFANGLPAGTITIVLGHGRLAVTNVPPSVLPAGTDPVCSILPVIVTDGAGNTILSGSF
;
A
#
# COMPACT_ATOMS: atom_id res chain seq x y z
N MET A 1 -31.89 -22.52 -51.62
CA MET A 1 -31.11 -21.45 -50.98
C MET A 1 -31.91 -20.87 -49.83
N GLN A 2 -31.58 -21.22 -48.59
CA GLN A 2 -31.82 -20.43 -47.37
C GLN A 2 -31.36 -21.27 -46.17
N ARG A 3 -30.33 -20.80 -45.47
CA ARG A 3 -30.01 -21.25 -44.12
C ARG A 3 -29.83 -19.99 -43.28
N LEU A 4 -30.71 -19.82 -42.30
CA LEU A 4 -30.58 -18.87 -41.20
C LEU A 4 -29.44 -19.35 -40.29
N THR A 5 -28.60 -18.44 -39.82
CA THR A 5 -27.63 -18.72 -38.76
C THR A 5 -27.63 -17.54 -37.78
N ALA A 6 -27.78 -17.89 -36.51
CA ALA A 6 -28.01 -16.98 -35.39
C ALA A 6 -26.70 -16.45 -34.79
N THR A 7 -26.76 -15.19 -34.35
CA THR A 7 -26.07 -14.51 -33.22
C THR A 7 -24.77 -15.07 -32.66
N ILE A 8 -23.72 -14.23 -32.61
CA ILE A 8 -22.89 -14.00 -31.41
C ILE A 8 -22.50 -12.51 -31.33
N THR A 9 -22.97 -11.84 -30.29
CA THR A 9 -22.48 -10.55 -29.78
C THR A 9 -21.05 -10.72 -29.25
N SER A 10 -20.11 -9.86 -29.65
CA SER A 10 -18.87 -9.69 -28.90
C SER A 10 -18.42 -8.24 -28.87
N LEU A 11 -18.42 -7.74 -27.65
CA LEU A 11 -18.03 -6.44 -27.14
C LEU A 11 -16.50 -6.31 -27.26
N VAL A 12 -16.01 -5.49 -28.19
CA VAL A 12 -14.57 -5.21 -28.27
C VAL A 12 -14.21 -4.18 -27.22
N LEU A 13 -13.42 -4.64 -26.24
CA LEU A 13 -12.81 -3.88 -25.16
C LEU A 13 -12.10 -2.62 -25.69
N LEU A 14 -12.47 -1.47 -25.13
CA LEU A 14 -11.71 -0.23 -25.17
C LEU A 14 -10.35 -0.44 -24.50
N LEU A 15 -9.28 -0.54 -25.29
CA LEU A 15 -7.90 -0.36 -24.82
C LEU A 15 -7.66 1.14 -24.59
N GLY A 16 -8.10 1.62 -23.43
CA GLY A 16 -7.68 2.90 -22.89
C GLY A 16 -6.20 2.82 -22.51
N VAL A 17 -5.33 3.35 -23.36
CA VAL A 17 -3.95 3.68 -23.00
C VAL A 17 -3.99 4.73 -21.90
N ALA A 18 -3.65 4.30 -20.69
CA ALA A 18 -3.60 5.12 -19.49
C ALA A 18 -2.44 6.13 -19.57
N ASN A 19 -2.68 7.27 -20.21
CA ASN A 19 -1.84 8.46 -20.05
C ASN A 19 -2.21 9.16 -18.73
N TYR A 20 -1.73 8.64 -17.59
CA TYR A 20 -1.69 9.43 -16.36
C TYR A 20 -0.34 10.12 -16.25
N ALA A 21 -0.18 11.15 -17.07
CA ALA A 21 0.82 12.18 -16.83
C ALA A 21 0.51 12.81 -15.46
N ALA A 22 1.48 12.72 -14.56
CA ALA A 22 1.43 13.29 -13.22
C ALA A 22 1.04 14.77 -13.28
N ALA A 23 -0.15 15.10 -12.78
CA ALA A 23 -0.57 16.48 -12.58
C ALA A 23 0.23 17.09 -11.41
N LYS A 24 1.36 17.71 -11.74
CA LYS A 24 2.19 18.51 -10.83
C LYS A 24 1.55 19.91 -10.59
N GLY A 25 0.27 19.93 -10.24
CA GLY A 25 -0.52 21.17 -10.07
C GLY A 25 -1.86 21.02 -9.33
N GLY A 26 -2.22 19.84 -8.84
CA GLY A 26 -3.30 19.70 -7.87
C GLY A 26 -2.82 20.18 -6.50
N LEU A 27 -3.65 20.90 -5.76
CA LEU A 27 -3.40 21.18 -4.34
C LEU A 27 -2.99 19.86 -3.66
N PRO A 28 -1.87 19.82 -2.92
CA PRO A 28 -1.47 18.59 -2.24
C PRO A 28 -2.62 18.13 -1.33
N PRO A 29 -2.83 16.81 -1.15
CA PRO A 29 -3.88 16.34 -0.26
C PRO A 29 -3.71 17.01 1.11
N VAL A 30 -4.70 17.78 1.53
CA VAL A 30 -4.57 18.63 2.72
C VAL A 30 -4.67 17.76 3.96
N GLN A 31 -3.68 17.86 4.85
CA GLN A 31 -3.71 17.19 6.14
C GLN A 31 -4.76 17.84 7.06
N PRO A 32 -5.53 17.05 7.83
CA PRO A 32 -6.46 17.60 8.81
C PRO A 32 -5.69 18.47 9.81
N VAL A 33 -6.27 19.61 10.19
CA VAL A 33 -5.63 20.66 11.03
C VAL A 33 -5.16 20.12 12.40
N GLY A 34 -5.75 19.02 12.87
CA GLY A 34 -5.36 18.32 14.11
C GLY A 34 -4.42 17.13 13.94
N GLY A 35 -3.95 16.84 12.71
CA GLY A 35 -3.24 15.60 12.41
C GLY A 35 -4.16 14.37 12.40
N CYS A 36 -3.58 13.18 12.43
CA CYS A 36 -4.34 11.92 12.53
C CYS A 36 -3.53 10.86 13.28
N ALA A 37 -4.23 9.87 13.83
CA ALA A 37 -3.62 8.65 14.31
C ALA A 37 -4.60 7.50 14.09
N LYS A 38 -4.21 6.50 13.30
CA LYS A 38 -5.04 5.32 13.00
C LYS A 38 -4.17 4.08 12.99
N GLY A 39 -4.74 2.95 13.36
CA GLY A 39 -4.09 1.65 13.32
C GLY A 39 -5.07 0.56 12.90
N ILE A 40 -4.59 -0.40 12.11
CA ILE A 40 -5.36 -1.54 11.63
C ILE A 40 -4.56 -2.82 11.76
N ASN A 41 -5.26 -3.93 11.95
CA ASN A 41 -4.71 -5.26 11.72
C ASN A 41 -4.86 -5.59 10.23
N LEU A 42 -3.83 -6.19 9.64
CA LEU A 42 -3.86 -6.64 8.26
C LEU A 42 -4.38 -8.07 8.18
N THR A 43 -5.19 -8.34 7.17
CA THR A 43 -5.77 -9.65 6.93
C THR A 43 -4.85 -10.45 6.01
N ALA A 44 -4.53 -11.68 6.40
CA ALA A 44 -3.75 -12.60 5.59
C ALA A 44 -4.57 -13.18 4.43
N SER A 45 -4.00 -13.11 3.23
CA SER A 45 -4.52 -13.81 2.04
C SER A 45 -4.28 -15.32 2.16
N PRO A 46 -4.76 -16.16 1.22
CA PRO A 46 -4.38 -17.57 1.17
C PRO A 46 -2.85 -17.79 1.13
N ALA A 47 -2.12 -16.98 0.35
CA ALA A 47 -0.65 -17.04 0.31
C ALA A 47 -0.03 -16.60 1.64
N GLY A 48 -0.58 -15.58 2.29
CA GLY A 48 -0.14 -15.16 3.62
C GLY A 48 -0.39 -16.23 4.69
N LYS A 49 -1.53 -16.92 4.65
CA LYS A 49 -1.84 -18.02 5.58
C LYS A 49 -0.86 -19.19 5.41
N ALA A 50 -0.40 -19.47 4.20
CA ALA A 50 0.56 -20.55 3.94
C ALA A 50 1.91 -20.34 4.65
N ILE A 51 2.28 -19.08 4.92
CA ILE A 51 3.49 -18.71 5.67
C ILE A 51 3.18 -18.20 7.09
N ALA A 52 1.97 -18.48 7.59
CA ALA A 52 1.49 -17.97 8.88
C ALA A 52 1.70 -16.45 9.07
N ALA A 53 1.48 -15.67 8.00
CA ALA A 53 1.66 -14.22 8.02
C ALA A 53 0.63 -13.54 8.92
N SER A 54 1.09 -12.57 9.69
CA SER A 54 0.26 -11.62 10.43
C SER A 54 0.90 -10.24 10.39
N GLY A 55 0.12 -9.19 10.56
CA GLY A 55 0.69 -7.85 10.58
C GLY A 55 -0.31 -6.77 10.95
N LYS A 56 0.22 -5.57 11.11
CA LYS A 56 -0.54 -4.36 11.45
C LYS A 56 0.09 -3.15 10.77
N ALA A 57 -0.75 -2.18 10.45
CA ALA A 57 -0.33 -0.91 9.88
C ALA A 57 -0.80 0.24 10.77
N ARG A 58 0.01 1.30 10.84
CA ARG A 58 -0.31 2.51 11.61
C ARG A 58 0.11 3.75 10.83
N VAL A 59 -0.74 4.76 10.86
CA VAL A 59 -0.44 6.11 10.39
C VAL A 59 -0.51 7.08 11.55
N ARG A 60 0.34 8.10 11.53
CA ARG A 60 0.30 9.18 12.50
C ARG A 60 0.82 10.46 11.90
N ALA A 61 0.06 11.54 12.05
CA ALA A 61 0.49 12.91 11.77
C ALA A 61 0.23 13.73 13.04
N ILE A 62 1.27 14.37 13.58
CA ILE A 62 1.19 15.20 14.80
C ILE A 62 1.85 16.56 14.51
N PRO A 63 1.16 17.68 14.75
CA PRO A 63 1.78 19.00 14.71
C PRO A 63 2.91 19.12 15.74
N ASN A 64 4.08 19.58 15.32
CA ASN A 64 5.25 19.78 16.15
C ASN A 64 5.94 21.11 15.77
N ALA A 65 5.78 22.13 16.61
CA ALA A 65 6.49 23.43 16.54
C ALA A 65 6.65 24.00 15.11
N GLY A 66 5.54 24.16 14.38
CA GLY A 66 5.54 24.74 13.02
C GLY A 66 5.81 23.73 11.89
N PHE A 67 6.01 22.45 12.20
CA PHE A 67 6.18 21.36 11.25
C PHE A 67 5.17 20.24 11.56
N LEU A 68 4.70 19.53 10.53
CA LEU A 68 3.80 18.39 10.70
C LEU A 68 4.59 17.09 10.62
N ASN A 69 4.88 16.48 11.77
CA ASN A 69 5.56 15.19 11.84
C ASN A 69 4.59 14.08 11.41
N GLN A 70 4.96 13.34 10.38
CA GLN A 70 4.20 12.23 9.82
C GLN A 70 5.02 10.95 9.86
N ASP A 71 4.39 9.84 10.23
CA ASP A 71 4.96 8.51 10.16
C ASP A 71 3.94 7.46 9.71
N PHE A 72 4.42 6.54 8.88
CA PHE A 72 3.72 5.34 8.46
C PHE A 72 4.56 4.12 8.82
N VAL A 73 3.95 3.17 9.52
CA VAL A 73 4.61 1.96 10.01
C VAL A 73 3.79 0.74 9.61
N VAL A 74 4.46 -0.27 9.07
CA VAL A 74 3.92 -1.61 8.85
C VAL A 74 4.81 -2.61 9.55
N GLU A 75 4.23 -3.41 10.43
CA GLU A 75 4.89 -4.52 11.11
C GLU A 75 4.27 -5.82 10.62
N MET A 76 5.11 -6.81 10.31
CA MET A 76 4.66 -8.15 9.92
C MET A 76 5.47 -9.22 10.66
N ALA A 77 4.84 -10.37 10.84
CA ALA A 77 5.49 -11.61 11.21
C ALA A 77 5.14 -12.68 10.18
N ALA A 78 6.08 -13.56 9.87
CA ALA A 78 5.88 -14.67 8.93
C ALA A 78 6.90 -15.79 9.18
N VAL A 79 6.50 -17.03 8.89
CA VAL A 79 7.36 -18.22 8.96
C VAL A 79 8.04 -18.39 7.61
N VAL A 80 9.12 -17.65 7.41
CA VAL A 80 9.94 -17.65 6.19
C VAL A 80 11.43 -17.55 6.58
N PRO A 81 12.37 -17.90 5.69
CA PRO A 81 13.79 -17.71 5.95
C PRO A 81 14.13 -16.24 6.20
N ASP A 82 15.13 -16.01 7.05
CA ASP A 82 15.69 -14.66 7.25
C ASP A 82 16.22 -14.08 5.93
N GLY A 83 16.08 -12.77 5.77
CA GLY A 83 16.38 -12.07 4.53
C GLY A 83 15.24 -12.09 3.51
N THR A 84 14.15 -12.83 3.74
CA THR A 84 12.96 -12.75 2.87
C THR A 84 12.40 -11.33 2.89
N THR A 85 12.21 -10.76 1.70
CA THR A 85 11.72 -9.39 1.52
C THR A 85 10.27 -9.35 1.05
N PHE A 86 9.51 -8.40 1.56
CA PHE A 86 8.15 -8.09 1.13
C PHE A 86 8.05 -6.63 0.72
N MET A 87 7.28 -6.33 -0.33
CA MET A 87 7.02 -4.96 -0.77
C MET A 87 5.74 -4.45 -0.12
N VAL A 88 5.76 -3.23 0.39
CA VAL A 88 4.58 -2.56 0.95
C VAL A 88 4.10 -1.51 -0.03
N PHE A 89 2.80 -1.51 -0.28
CA PHE A 89 2.10 -0.52 -1.07
C PHE A 89 1.09 0.22 -0.22
N ALA A 90 1.03 1.54 -0.40
CA ALA A 90 0.02 2.42 0.17
C ALA A 90 -0.67 3.15 -1.00
N ASN A 91 -1.99 3.09 -1.08
CA ASN A 91 -2.77 3.66 -2.20
C ASN A 91 -2.29 3.20 -3.59
N GLY A 92 -1.78 1.96 -3.70
CA GLY A 92 -1.27 1.39 -4.95
C GLY A 92 0.15 1.83 -5.35
N LEU A 93 0.81 2.67 -4.55
CA LEU A 93 2.17 3.13 -4.77
C LEU A 93 3.15 2.49 -3.77
N PRO A 94 4.41 2.23 -4.17
CA PRO A 94 5.39 1.60 -3.29
C PRO A 94 5.72 2.53 -2.12
N ALA A 95 5.58 1.98 -0.90
CA ALA A 95 5.91 2.64 0.36
C ALA A 95 7.29 2.20 0.88
N GLY A 96 7.80 1.04 0.44
CA GLY A 96 9.09 0.51 0.85
C GLY A 96 9.07 -1.00 1.02
N THR A 97 10.16 -1.56 1.52
CA THR A 97 10.31 -3.00 1.73
C THR A 97 10.41 -3.36 3.20
N ILE A 98 9.92 -4.55 3.54
CA ILE A 98 10.13 -5.20 4.81
C ILE A 98 11.09 -6.36 4.58
N THR A 99 12.12 -6.48 5.41
CA THR A 99 13.00 -7.66 5.45
C THR A 99 12.73 -8.43 6.73
N ILE A 100 12.52 -9.74 6.63
CA ILE A 100 12.32 -10.61 7.78
C ILE A 100 13.65 -10.97 8.43
N VAL A 101 13.70 -10.83 9.75
CA VAL A 101 14.77 -11.31 10.63
C VAL A 101 14.12 -11.92 11.86
N LEU A 102 14.48 -13.16 12.19
CA LEU A 102 13.88 -13.92 13.29
C LEU A 102 12.35 -13.99 13.20
N GLY A 103 11.81 -14.15 11.99
CA GLY A 103 10.37 -14.26 11.74
C GLY A 103 9.58 -12.95 11.82
N HIS A 104 10.24 -11.81 12.03
CA HIS A 104 9.62 -10.49 12.14
C HIS A 104 10.23 -9.48 11.17
N GLY A 105 9.44 -8.51 10.72
CA GLY A 105 9.92 -7.42 9.90
C GLY A 105 9.11 -6.15 10.08
N ARG A 106 9.74 -5.02 9.77
CA ARG A 106 9.14 -3.70 9.95
C ARG A 106 9.56 -2.74 8.85
N LEU A 107 8.59 -2.03 8.31
CA LEU A 107 8.79 -0.82 7.52
C LEU A 107 8.38 0.37 8.39
N ALA A 108 9.22 1.39 8.47
CA ALA A 108 8.91 2.66 9.11
C ALA A 108 9.43 3.79 8.24
N VAL A 109 8.52 4.63 7.74
CA VAL A 109 8.85 5.83 6.96
C VAL A 109 8.31 7.07 7.65
N THR A 110 9.05 8.17 7.54
CA THR A 110 8.72 9.44 8.18
C THR A 110 9.19 10.62 7.35
N ASN A 111 8.58 11.79 7.54
CA ASN A 111 9.05 13.05 6.98
C ASN A 111 9.93 13.85 7.95
N VAL A 112 10.34 13.28 9.10
CA VAL A 112 11.27 13.97 10.01
C VAL A 112 12.63 14.12 9.31
N PRO A 113 13.17 15.35 9.17
CA PRO A 113 14.43 15.58 8.47
C PRO A 113 15.57 14.70 9.01
N PRO A 114 16.43 14.15 8.12
CA PRO A 114 16.52 14.42 6.68
C PRO A 114 15.58 13.57 5.80
N SER A 115 14.65 12.82 6.40
CA SER A 115 13.80 11.87 5.68
C SER A 115 12.66 12.56 4.93
N VAL A 116 12.27 11.97 3.80
CA VAL A 116 11.06 12.35 3.06
C VAL A 116 10.15 11.14 2.95
N LEU A 117 8.83 11.38 2.94
CA LEU A 117 7.86 10.32 2.74
C LEU A 117 7.88 9.86 1.28
N PRO A 118 7.82 8.55 1.03
CA PRO A 118 7.49 8.02 -0.29
C PRO A 118 6.15 8.55 -0.80
N ALA A 119 6.01 8.70 -2.12
CA ALA A 119 4.81 9.26 -2.76
C ALA A 119 3.50 8.54 -2.38
N GLY A 120 3.54 7.22 -2.13
CA GLY A 120 2.37 6.46 -1.68
C GLY A 120 1.92 6.76 -0.24
N THR A 121 2.78 7.41 0.53
CA THR A 121 2.57 7.68 1.96
C THR A 121 2.51 9.17 2.27
N ASP A 122 2.77 10.04 1.29
CA ASP A 122 2.65 11.48 1.44
C ASP A 122 1.31 11.97 0.84
N PRO A 123 0.34 12.37 1.68
CA PRO A 123 0.43 12.47 3.12
C PRO A 123 -0.24 11.30 3.86
N VAL A 124 0.21 10.99 5.08
CA VAL A 124 -0.09 9.71 5.74
C VAL A 124 -1.56 9.57 6.14
N CYS A 125 -2.26 10.68 6.42
CA CYS A 125 -3.67 10.65 6.78
C CYS A 125 -4.60 10.29 5.62
N SER A 126 -4.11 10.34 4.37
CA SER A 126 -4.86 9.99 3.17
C SER A 126 -4.62 8.55 2.71
N ILE A 127 -3.83 7.77 3.45
CA ILE A 127 -3.64 6.35 3.17
C ILE A 127 -4.95 5.62 3.49
N LEU A 128 -5.47 4.90 2.50
CA LEU A 128 -6.64 4.03 2.62
C LEU A 128 -6.18 2.57 2.56
N PRO A 129 -5.98 1.94 1.39
CA PRO A 129 -5.48 0.56 1.35
C PRO A 129 -3.99 0.49 1.65
N VAL A 130 -3.64 -0.55 2.43
CA VAL A 130 -2.28 -1.05 2.63
C VAL A 130 -2.23 -2.48 2.12
N ILE A 131 -1.25 -2.77 1.27
CA ILE A 131 -1.04 -4.09 0.67
C ILE A 131 0.42 -4.47 0.87
N VAL A 132 0.67 -5.70 1.30
CA VAL A 132 2.01 -6.28 1.40
C VAL A 132 2.09 -7.44 0.41
N THR A 133 3.08 -7.44 -0.47
CA THR A 133 3.30 -8.51 -1.45
C THR A 133 4.63 -9.20 -1.26
N ASP A 134 4.73 -10.45 -1.72
CA ASP A 134 6.01 -11.14 -1.87
C ASP A 134 6.76 -10.68 -3.14
N GLY A 135 7.94 -11.28 -3.38
CA GLY A 135 8.75 -11.02 -4.57
C GLY A 135 8.13 -11.52 -5.88
N ALA A 136 7.10 -12.36 -5.83
CA ALA A 136 6.34 -12.82 -7.00
C ALA A 136 5.11 -11.94 -7.29
N GLY A 137 4.84 -10.93 -6.44
CA GLY A 137 3.70 -10.03 -6.57
C GLY A 137 2.39 -10.59 -5.97
N ASN A 138 2.44 -11.71 -5.25
CA ASN A 138 1.25 -12.21 -4.55
C ASN A 138 0.95 -11.33 -3.34
N THR A 139 -0.30 -10.94 -3.16
CA THR A 139 -0.74 -10.30 -1.92
C THR A 139 -0.58 -11.28 -0.75
N ILE A 140 0.13 -10.86 0.29
CA ILE A 140 0.38 -11.61 1.52
C ILE A 140 -0.52 -11.09 2.65
N LEU A 141 -0.51 -9.77 2.85
CA LEU A 141 -1.35 -9.08 3.83
C LEU A 141 -2.05 -7.90 3.15
N SER A 142 -3.28 -7.60 3.56
CA SER A 142 -4.00 -6.41 3.10
C SER A 142 -4.97 -5.87 4.15
N GLY A 143 -5.21 -4.55 4.14
CA GLY A 143 -6.20 -3.90 5.00
C GLY A 143 -6.48 -2.46 4.55
N SER A 144 -7.45 -1.81 5.19
CA SER A 144 -7.76 -0.39 4.98
C SER A 144 -7.98 0.33 6.30
N PHE A 145 -7.50 1.57 6.40
CA PHE A 145 -7.72 2.50 7.53
C PHE A 145 -9.12 3.11 7.57
#